data_AF-A0AAV7JM36-F1
#
_entry.id   AF-A0AAV7JM36-F1
#
_cell.length_a   1.000
_cell.length_b   1.000
_cell.length_c   1.000
_cell.angle_alpha   90.00
_cell.angle_beta   90.00
_cell.angle_gamma   90.00
#
_symmetry.space_group_name_H-M   'P 1'
#
loop_
_entity.id
_entity.type
_entity.pdbx_description
1 polymer ?
#
loop_
_entity_poly.entity_id
_entity_poly.type
_entity_poly.pdbx_seq_one_letter_code
_entity_poly.pdbx_strand_id
1 'polypeptide(L)'
;MASSSRHKCNNNPDSFCYICGVYTLSRQRRNITSFVKRAYIAYFGIPLGDQDKKWSPHIVCHNCEEMLRDWTKGKRKGLPFAIPMVWREPQNHTTDCYFCMVNTKGVGKKSRQTLSYPSIPSAMRPVPHSDRLPPPVFSAFAFPDDGETKLEREEIVEMEYQKTDTESESEDSSRETRVTVQQFNQSELNDLVRDLDLPKQAAELLASRLKEKQVLDQSVKVSFFRKREELLLPYFSVENKLVYCNDIPGLLGQLGISSYDPGEWRLFLDSSKRSLKCVLLHNGNVYGAVPVGHSTVLKEQHDDIRIVMDLLGYHDHNWIICVDLKMVSFLLGQQKGYTKFPCYLCMWDSRAREKHWIQKEWPLRETFQAGMPNVTHDPIVSRDKIVFPPLHIKLGLMKQFVKALNPDNESFHHLVYTFPALSYDKIKAGVFDGPQIRTLIRDKNFIQKMNVREKAAWLSFVDVIQNFLGNRKAPNYEMLVSKMLSGFRDLGCNMSIKVHFLYSHQDKFPENLGAVSDEQGERFHQDLMTVEERYQGRWDRHMMADYCWGIKRDCPHKAYKRRSYKRKFCPDL
;
A
#
# COMPACT_ATOMS: atom_id res chain seq x y z
N MET A 1 -29.77 20.07 26.84
CA MET A 1 -30.08 18.65 26.62
C MET A 1 -28.86 17.84 27.03
N ALA A 2 -29.07 16.80 27.84
CA ALA A 2 -28.02 16.06 28.52
C ALA A 2 -27.00 15.42 27.56
N SER A 3 -25.74 15.45 27.98
CA SER A 3 -24.57 14.78 27.39
C SER A 3 -24.88 13.30 27.09
N SER A 4 -24.82 12.92 25.82
CA SER A 4 -24.87 11.51 25.40
C SER A 4 -23.57 10.81 25.83
N SER A 5 -23.65 10.06 26.93
CA SER A 5 -22.68 9.04 27.27
C SER A 5 -22.56 8.06 26.11
N ARG A 6 -21.33 7.80 25.64
CA ARG A 6 -21.02 6.72 24.70
C ARG A 6 -21.39 5.38 25.34
N HIS A 7 -22.64 4.94 25.18
CA HIS A 7 -23.07 3.64 25.66
C HIS A 7 -22.35 2.54 24.86
N LYS A 8 -21.54 1.75 25.56
CA LYS A 8 -20.87 0.57 25.01
C LYS A 8 -21.88 -0.60 25.00
N CYS A 9 -21.90 -1.40 23.93
CA CYS A 9 -22.75 -2.59 23.85
C CYS A 9 -22.47 -3.56 25.03
N ASN A 10 -23.50 -4.27 25.50
CA ASN A 10 -23.35 -5.27 26.57
C ASN A 10 -22.37 -6.39 26.19
N ASN A 11 -22.33 -6.75 24.91
CA ASN A 11 -21.41 -7.72 24.35
C ASN A 11 -20.56 -7.10 23.23
N ASN A 12 -19.33 -7.58 23.09
CA ASN A 12 -18.50 -7.23 21.94
C ASN A 12 -19.10 -7.86 20.66
N PRO A 13 -19.31 -7.10 19.57
CA PRO A 13 -19.76 -7.62 18.28
C PRO A 13 -18.99 -8.87 17.79
N ASP A 14 -17.67 -8.91 18.01
CA ASP A 14 -16.81 -10.04 17.64
C ASP A 14 -16.99 -11.28 18.55
N SER A 15 -18.00 -11.24 19.42
CA SER A 15 -18.48 -12.43 20.12
C SER A 15 -19.54 -13.18 19.31
N PHE A 16 -19.98 -12.67 18.17
CA PHE A 16 -21.00 -13.27 17.30
C PHE A 16 -20.43 -13.52 15.91
N CYS A 17 -20.91 -14.58 15.25
CA CYS A 17 -20.51 -14.88 13.88
C CYS A 17 -21.17 -13.91 12.91
N TYR A 18 -20.40 -13.29 12.01
CA TYR A 18 -20.94 -12.43 10.96
C TYR A 18 -21.98 -13.15 10.07
N ILE A 19 -21.70 -14.41 9.68
CA ILE A 19 -22.53 -15.15 8.71
C ILE A 19 -23.85 -15.64 9.31
N CYS A 20 -23.83 -16.17 10.54
CA CYS A 20 -25.01 -16.81 11.15
C CYS A 20 -25.58 -16.12 12.38
N GLY A 21 -24.94 -15.06 12.88
CA GLY A 21 -25.35 -14.32 14.07
C GLY A 21 -25.15 -15.05 15.41
N VAL A 22 -24.71 -16.31 15.41
CA VAL A 22 -24.61 -17.11 16.64
C VAL A 22 -23.44 -16.66 17.52
N TYR A 23 -23.69 -16.52 18.82
CA TYR A 23 -22.66 -16.25 19.84
C TYR A 23 -21.58 -17.32 19.80
N THR A 24 -20.30 -16.95 19.70
CA THR A 24 -19.17 -17.85 19.44
C THR A 24 -18.09 -17.70 20.52
N LEU A 25 -17.72 -18.82 21.14
CA LEU A 25 -16.63 -18.90 22.12
C LEU A 25 -15.28 -18.61 21.45
N SER A 26 -14.35 -17.98 22.18
CA SER A 26 -13.07 -17.51 21.63
C SER A 26 -12.31 -18.55 20.79
N ARG A 27 -12.26 -19.82 21.21
CA ARG A 27 -11.58 -20.91 20.47
C ARG A 27 -12.19 -21.24 19.10
N GLN A 28 -13.47 -20.92 18.92
CA GLN A 28 -14.24 -21.18 17.69
C GLN A 28 -14.37 -19.94 16.80
N ARG A 29 -13.83 -18.79 17.23
CA ARG A 29 -13.76 -17.59 16.41
C ARG A 29 -12.68 -17.77 15.35
N ARG A 30 -12.96 -17.28 14.15
CA ARG A 30 -12.07 -17.32 13.00
C ARG A 30 -12.07 -15.95 12.36
N ASN A 31 -10.90 -15.52 11.91
CA ASN A 31 -10.77 -14.29 11.15
C ASN A 31 -11.45 -14.46 9.78
N ILE A 32 -11.93 -13.36 9.23
CA ILE A 32 -12.52 -13.34 7.89
C ILE A 32 -11.37 -13.26 6.87
N THR A 33 -10.89 -14.44 6.44
CA THR A 33 -9.79 -14.61 5.49
C THR A 33 -10.20 -14.35 4.04
N SER A 34 -9.23 -14.26 3.12
CA SER A 34 -9.50 -14.20 1.67
C SER A 34 -10.42 -15.35 1.20
N PHE A 35 -10.21 -16.56 1.73
CA PHE A 35 -11.04 -17.72 1.45
C PHE A 35 -12.50 -17.48 1.87
N VAL A 36 -12.74 -17.01 3.09
CA VAL A 36 -14.11 -16.75 3.58
C VAL A 36 -14.80 -15.71 2.72
N LYS A 37 -14.11 -14.62 2.34
CA LYS A 37 -14.67 -13.57 1.47
C LYS A 37 -15.08 -14.12 0.09
N ARG A 38 -14.19 -14.89 -0.55
CA ARG A 38 -14.45 -15.49 -1.86
C ARG A 38 -15.56 -16.54 -1.81
N ALA A 39 -15.55 -17.41 -0.80
CA ALA A 39 -16.57 -18.43 -0.62
C ALA A 39 -17.93 -17.83 -0.26
N TYR A 40 -17.95 -16.76 0.55
CA TYR A 40 -19.18 -16.03 0.89
C TYR A 40 -19.81 -15.39 -0.35
N ILE A 41 -19.02 -14.72 -1.20
CA ILE A 41 -19.50 -14.14 -2.46
C ILE A 41 -20.02 -15.23 -3.40
N ALA A 42 -19.27 -16.32 -3.55
CA ALA A 42 -19.67 -17.43 -4.42
C ALA A 42 -20.98 -18.10 -3.93
N TYR A 43 -21.20 -18.17 -2.61
CA TYR A 43 -22.40 -18.79 -2.05
C TYR A 43 -23.62 -17.85 -2.07
N PHE A 44 -23.47 -16.61 -1.60
CA PHE A 44 -24.59 -15.69 -1.39
C PHE A 44 -24.81 -14.70 -2.54
N GLY A 45 -23.89 -14.63 -3.51
CA GLY A 45 -23.95 -13.69 -4.63
C GLY A 45 -23.71 -12.23 -4.24
N ILE A 46 -23.35 -11.97 -2.97
CA ILE A 46 -23.11 -10.62 -2.43
C ILE A 46 -21.76 -10.57 -1.69
N PRO A 47 -21.03 -9.43 -1.76
CA PRO A 47 -19.81 -9.25 -0.98
C PRO A 47 -20.09 -9.18 0.52
N LEU A 48 -19.13 -9.68 1.29
CA LEU A 48 -19.11 -9.56 2.73
C LEU A 48 -18.88 -8.08 3.10
N GLY A 49 -19.94 -7.41 3.56
CA GLY A 49 -19.99 -5.96 3.77
C GLY A 49 -19.67 -5.51 5.20
N ASP A 50 -19.66 -4.18 5.41
CA ASP A 50 -19.59 -3.50 6.71
C ASP A 50 -18.38 -3.84 7.59
N GLN A 51 -17.30 -4.38 7.02
CA GLN A 51 -16.08 -4.76 7.74
C GLN A 51 -15.22 -3.56 8.18
N ASP A 52 -15.59 -2.35 7.79
CA ASP A 52 -15.05 -1.08 8.30
C ASP A 52 -15.89 -0.49 9.43
N LYS A 53 -17.05 -1.10 9.75
CA LYS A 53 -18.02 -0.57 10.70
C LYS A 53 -17.89 -1.27 12.05
N LYS A 54 -17.64 -0.47 13.09
CA LYS A 54 -17.51 -0.96 14.49
C LYS A 54 -18.77 -1.66 15.04
N TRP A 55 -19.93 -1.45 14.44
CA TRP A 55 -21.19 -2.06 14.84
C TRP A 55 -21.46 -3.42 14.17
N SER A 56 -20.62 -3.88 13.25
CA SER A 56 -20.74 -5.21 12.65
C SER A 56 -19.73 -6.20 13.28
N PRO A 57 -19.97 -7.52 13.23
CA PRO A 57 -18.95 -8.49 13.61
C PRO A 57 -17.82 -8.61 12.56
N HIS A 58 -16.57 -8.73 13.00
CA HIS A 58 -15.38 -8.88 12.14
C HIS A 58 -14.82 -10.31 12.14
N ILE A 59 -15.61 -11.26 12.65
CA ILE A 59 -15.23 -12.66 12.79
C ILE A 59 -16.34 -13.58 12.29
N VAL A 60 -15.96 -14.79 11.90
CA VAL A 60 -16.89 -15.89 11.62
C VAL A 60 -16.67 -17.03 12.60
N CYS A 61 -17.67 -17.88 12.78
CA CYS A 61 -17.49 -19.11 13.54
C CYS A 61 -16.87 -20.19 12.66
N HIS A 62 -16.06 -21.04 13.29
CA HIS A 62 -15.44 -22.21 12.66
C HIS A 62 -16.44 -23.06 11.86
N ASN A 63 -17.66 -23.23 12.36
CA ASN A 63 -18.70 -23.99 11.67
C ASN A 63 -19.07 -23.37 10.31
N CYS A 64 -19.29 -22.06 10.24
CA CYS A 64 -19.63 -21.40 8.97
C CYS A 64 -18.46 -21.47 7.98
N GLU A 65 -17.23 -21.30 8.46
CA GLU A 65 -16.03 -21.45 7.62
C GLU A 65 -15.90 -22.88 7.05
N GLU A 66 -16.07 -23.90 7.89
CA GLU A 66 -16.01 -25.30 7.46
C GLU A 66 -17.15 -25.67 6.50
N MET A 67 -18.37 -25.19 6.76
CA MET A 67 -19.50 -25.44 5.86
C MET A 67 -19.28 -24.83 4.47
N LEU A 68 -18.72 -23.61 4.41
CA LEU A 68 -18.31 -23.01 3.14
C LEU A 68 -17.20 -23.83 2.47
N ARG A 69 -16.21 -24.30 3.23
CA ARG A 69 -15.11 -25.13 2.73
C ARG A 69 -15.59 -26.46 2.16
N ASP A 70 -16.45 -27.16 2.87
CA ASP A 70 -17.01 -28.43 2.40
C ASP A 70 -17.88 -28.22 1.15
N TRP A 71 -18.65 -27.14 1.10
CA TRP A 71 -19.43 -26.77 -0.07
C TRP A 71 -18.55 -26.50 -1.30
N THR A 72 -17.46 -25.72 -1.16
CA THR A 72 -16.51 -25.49 -2.27
C THR A 72 -15.80 -26.75 -2.76
N LYS A 73 -15.77 -27.81 -1.94
CA LYS A 73 -15.19 -29.12 -2.28
C LYS A 73 -16.24 -30.13 -2.74
N GLY A 74 -17.51 -29.74 -2.87
CA GLY A 74 -18.62 -30.63 -3.19
C GLY A 74 -18.95 -31.68 -2.10
N LYS A 75 -18.36 -31.58 -0.91
CA LYS A 75 -18.60 -32.50 0.22
C LYS A 75 -19.94 -32.27 0.92
N ARG A 76 -20.57 -31.11 0.68
CA ARG A 76 -21.84 -30.69 1.28
C ARG A 76 -22.67 -29.90 0.28
N LYS A 77 -24.00 -30.06 0.32
CA LYS A 77 -24.97 -29.34 -0.55
C LYS A 77 -24.96 -27.83 -0.34
N GLY A 78 -24.75 -27.37 0.89
CA GLY A 78 -24.65 -25.95 1.22
C GLY A 78 -24.76 -25.70 2.72
N LEU A 79 -24.79 -24.42 3.08
CA LEU A 79 -25.15 -23.92 4.40
C LEU A 79 -26.64 -24.21 4.69
N PRO A 80 -27.12 -24.09 5.95
CA PRO A 80 -28.51 -24.37 6.27
C PRO A 80 -29.47 -23.22 5.90
N PHE A 81 -28.94 -22.13 5.31
CA PHE A 81 -29.69 -20.93 4.97
C PHE A 81 -29.22 -20.33 3.65
N ALA A 82 -30.17 -19.77 2.91
CA ALA A 82 -29.97 -19.11 1.63
C ALA A 82 -29.55 -17.65 1.77
N ILE A 83 -30.07 -16.97 2.80
CA ILE A 83 -29.73 -15.58 3.10
C ILE A 83 -28.97 -15.58 4.44
N PRO A 84 -27.77 -14.98 4.51
CA PRO A 84 -27.01 -14.93 5.74
C PRO A 84 -27.62 -13.92 6.72
N MET A 85 -27.01 -13.79 7.89
CA MET A 85 -27.36 -12.71 8.81
C MET A 85 -27.18 -11.35 8.11
N VAL A 86 -28.17 -10.46 8.21
CA VAL A 86 -28.10 -9.10 7.66
C VAL A 86 -27.92 -8.13 8.81
N TRP A 87 -26.83 -7.36 8.78
CA TRP A 87 -26.49 -6.36 9.81
C TRP A 87 -26.78 -4.95 9.31
N ARG A 88 -27.25 -4.08 10.21
CA ARG A 88 -27.40 -2.64 9.99
C ARG A 88 -27.02 -1.90 11.27
N GLU A 89 -26.78 -0.59 11.18
CA GLU A 89 -26.45 0.22 12.34
C GLU A 89 -27.61 0.24 13.35
N PRO A 90 -27.36 -0.09 14.63
CA PRO A 90 -28.39 -0.06 15.67
C PRO A 90 -28.86 1.36 15.95
N GLN A 91 -30.18 1.59 15.99
CA GLN A 91 -30.72 2.91 16.33
C GLN A 91 -30.56 3.25 17.82
N ASN A 92 -30.56 2.24 18.68
CA ASN A 92 -30.40 2.39 20.13
C ASN A 92 -29.92 1.08 20.78
N HIS A 93 -29.49 1.13 22.04
CA HIS A 93 -28.96 -0.05 22.76
C HIS A 93 -29.99 -0.86 23.55
N THR A 94 -31.27 -0.47 23.55
CA THR A 94 -32.33 -1.07 24.39
C THR A 94 -33.27 -1.98 23.60
N THR A 95 -33.73 -1.53 22.43
CA THR A 95 -34.72 -2.22 21.59
C THR A 95 -34.18 -2.60 20.22
N ASP A 96 -33.09 -1.97 19.76
CA ASP A 96 -32.54 -2.18 18.42
C ASP A 96 -31.01 -2.36 18.44
N CYS A 97 -30.49 -3.18 19.35
CA CYS A 97 -29.08 -3.59 19.34
C CYS A 97 -28.94 -5.08 19.66
N TYR A 98 -28.61 -5.86 18.64
CA TYR A 98 -28.51 -7.31 18.72
C TYR A 98 -27.55 -7.75 19.84
N PHE A 99 -26.40 -7.10 19.96
CA PHE A 99 -25.38 -7.42 20.95
C PHE A 99 -25.80 -7.06 22.38
N CYS A 100 -26.73 -6.12 22.56
CA CYS A 100 -27.27 -5.81 23.89
C CYS A 100 -28.38 -6.77 24.31
N MET A 101 -29.16 -7.23 23.34
CA MET A 101 -30.36 -8.05 23.57
C MET A 101 -30.05 -9.54 23.78
N VAL A 102 -28.94 -10.06 23.24
CA VAL A 102 -28.54 -11.44 23.49
C VAL A 102 -27.83 -11.55 24.84
N ASN A 103 -28.44 -12.23 25.81
CA ASN A 103 -27.84 -12.43 27.13
C ASN A 103 -26.81 -13.58 27.12
N THR A 104 -25.53 -13.24 27.04
CA THR A 104 -24.44 -14.24 26.99
C THR A 104 -23.76 -14.47 28.35
N LYS A 105 -24.24 -13.85 29.44
CA LYS A 105 -23.64 -14.00 30.78
C LYS A 105 -23.82 -15.44 31.27
N GLY A 106 -22.74 -16.08 31.71
CA GLY A 106 -22.74 -17.45 32.23
C GLY A 106 -22.86 -18.56 31.18
N VAL A 107 -22.77 -18.23 29.88
CA VAL A 107 -22.92 -19.21 28.80
C VAL A 107 -21.61 -19.94 28.51
N GLY A 108 -21.56 -21.23 28.82
CA GLY A 108 -20.46 -22.15 28.51
C GLY A 108 -20.78 -23.09 27.33
N LYS A 109 -19.94 -24.11 27.12
CA LYS A 109 -20.09 -25.07 26.00
C LYS A 109 -21.44 -25.82 26.02
N LYS A 110 -21.97 -26.12 27.21
CA LYS A 110 -23.21 -26.90 27.40
C LYS A 110 -24.50 -26.05 27.43
N SER A 111 -24.41 -24.76 27.75
CA SER A 111 -25.56 -23.85 27.85
C SER A 111 -25.75 -22.96 26.62
N ARG A 112 -24.98 -23.14 25.53
CA ARG A 112 -25.09 -22.31 24.32
C ARG A 112 -26.40 -22.48 23.55
N GLN A 113 -27.03 -23.66 23.65
CA GLN A 113 -28.29 -23.97 22.96
C GLN A 113 -29.49 -23.26 23.60
N THR A 114 -29.38 -22.75 24.83
CA THR A 114 -30.46 -22.03 25.52
C THR A 114 -30.47 -20.53 25.19
N LEU A 115 -29.53 -20.06 24.38
CA LEU A 115 -29.50 -18.67 23.92
C LEU A 115 -30.64 -18.40 22.93
N SER A 116 -31.46 -17.40 23.26
CA SER A 116 -32.44 -16.85 22.33
C SER A 116 -31.82 -15.75 21.49
N TYR A 117 -32.07 -15.78 20.18
CA TYR A 117 -31.57 -14.81 19.21
C TYR A 117 -32.76 -14.06 18.59
N PRO A 118 -32.88 -12.74 18.81
CA PRO A 118 -33.98 -11.97 18.26
C PRO A 118 -33.74 -11.67 16.76
N SER A 119 -34.81 -11.32 16.04
CA SER A 119 -34.72 -10.66 14.74
C SER A 119 -35.22 -9.24 14.92
N ILE A 120 -34.40 -8.24 14.60
CA ILE A 120 -34.65 -6.81 14.85
C ILE A 120 -34.26 -5.99 13.62
N PRO A 121 -34.68 -4.72 13.50
CA PRO A 121 -34.34 -3.88 12.35
C PRO A 121 -32.84 -3.81 12.04
N SER A 122 -32.00 -3.74 13.07
CA SER A 122 -30.53 -3.73 12.95
C SER A 122 -29.87 -5.09 12.71
N ALA A 123 -30.60 -6.20 12.87
CA ALA A 123 -30.06 -7.54 12.70
C ALA A 123 -31.17 -8.54 12.32
N MET A 124 -31.25 -8.86 11.02
CA MET A 124 -32.20 -9.84 10.49
C MET A 124 -31.57 -11.23 10.44
N ARG A 125 -32.28 -12.23 11.00
CA ARG A 125 -31.78 -13.61 11.09
C ARG A 125 -31.61 -14.28 9.72
N PRO A 126 -30.71 -15.27 9.60
CA PRO A 126 -30.52 -15.98 8.35
C PRO A 126 -31.83 -16.66 7.92
N VAL A 127 -32.13 -16.64 6.61
CA VAL A 127 -33.34 -17.24 6.05
C VAL A 127 -33.00 -18.64 5.54
N PRO A 128 -33.65 -19.71 6.05
CA PRO A 128 -33.43 -21.07 5.60
C PRO A 128 -33.62 -21.27 4.09
N HIS A 129 -32.99 -22.30 3.54
CA HIS A 129 -33.31 -22.73 2.18
C HIS A 129 -34.77 -23.19 2.06
N SER A 130 -35.35 -22.97 0.89
CA SER A 130 -36.70 -23.40 0.50
C SER A 130 -36.72 -23.70 -0.98
N ASP A 131 -37.84 -24.20 -1.53
CA ASP A 131 -37.95 -24.45 -2.98
C ASP A 131 -37.71 -23.18 -3.82
N ARG A 132 -38.02 -22.00 -3.27
CA ARG A 132 -37.76 -20.69 -3.89
C ARG A 132 -36.33 -20.20 -3.71
N LEU A 133 -35.60 -20.77 -2.76
CA LEU A 133 -34.22 -20.42 -2.42
C LEU A 133 -33.38 -21.69 -2.23
N PRO A 134 -33.10 -22.46 -3.29
CA PRO A 134 -32.33 -23.69 -3.19
C PRO A 134 -30.86 -23.40 -2.86
N PRO A 135 -30.11 -24.40 -2.33
CA PRO A 135 -28.67 -24.27 -2.16
C PRO A 135 -27.96 -24.02 -3.50
N PRO A 136 -27.05 -23.03 -3.58
CA PRO A 136 -26.28 -22.77 -4.79
C PRO A 136 -25.32 -23.94 -5.07
N VAL A 137 -25.06 -24.22 -6.33
CA VAL A 137 -24.01 -25.16 -6.74
C VAL A 137 -22.71 -24.38 -6.95
N PHE A 138 -21.63 -24.80 -6.30
CA PHE A 138 -20.33 -24.16 -6.49
C PHE A 138 -19.80 -24.43 -7.91
N SER A 139 -19.48 -23.37 -8.65
CA SER A 139 -18.91 -23.46 -10.00
C SER A 139 -17.45 -23.00 -10.03
N ALA A 140 -17.17 -21.79 -9.54
CA ALA A 140 -15.85 -21.21 -9.40
C ALA A 140 -15.86 -20.02 -8.42
N PHE A 141 -14.69 -19.55 -8.00
CA PHE A 141 -14.57 -18.26 -7.32
C PHE A 141 -14.61 -17.12 -8.36
N ALA A 142 -15.36 -16.06 -8.07
CA ALA A 142 -15.55 -14.91 -8.98
C ALA A 142 -14.26 -14.12 -9.27
N PHE A 143 -13.27 -14.19 -8.38
CA PHE A 143 -11.98 -13.52 -8.51
C PHE A 143 -10.84 -14.44 -8.06
N PRO A 144 -9.61 -14.28 -8.61
CA PRO A 144 -8.42 -15.00 -8.17
C PRO A 144 -8.15 -14.80 -6.66
N ASP A 145 -7.38 -15.70 -6.07
CA ASP A 145 -6.87 -15.47 -4.71
C ASP A 145 -5.86 -14.32 -4.77
N ASP A 146 -6.21 -13.16 -4.21
CA ASP A 146 -5.35 -11.97 -4.15
C ASP A 146 -4.18 -12.12 -3.17
N GLY A 147 -3.66 -13.34 -3.01
CA GLY A 147 -2.42 -13.62 -2.30
C GLY A 147 -2.32 -12.97 -0.92
N GLU A 148 -3.27 -13.23 -0.02
CA GLU A 148 -2.84 -13.45 1.36
C GLU A 148 -1.98 -14.71 1.30
N THR A 149 -0.66 -14.51 1.45
CA THR A 149 0.39 -15.53 1.43
C THR A 149 -0.13 -16.93 1.75
N LYS A 150 0.10 -17.90 0.86
CA LYS A 150 0.11 -19.33 1.21
C LYS A 150 1.08 -19.54 2.38
N LEU A 151 0.54 -19.40 3.57
CA LEU A 151 1.04 -19.88 4.84
C LEU A 151 -0.17 -20.52 5.51
N GLU A 152 -0.50 -21.71 5.02
CA GLU A 152 -0.84 -22.90 5.82
C GLU A 152 -1.34 -24.00 4.87
N ARG A 153 -0.76 -25.19 5.05
CA ARG A 153 -0.93 -26.44 4.29
C ARG A 153 -0.07 -26.55 3.03
N GLU A 154 1.24 -26.64 3.23
CA GLU A 154 1.92 -27.76 2.58
C GLU A 154 1.50 -29.02 3.33
N GLU A 155 0.91 -29.95 2.59
CA GLU A 155 0.74 -31.32 3.01
C GLU A 155 2.11 -31.86 3.42
N ILE A 156 2.18 -32.39 4.64
CA ILE A 156 3.15 -33.44 4.96
C ILE A 156 2.79 -34.57 3.99
N VAL A 157 3.49 -34.63 2.86
CA VAL A 157 3.61 -35.90 2.15
C VAL A 157 4.50 -36.71 3.07
N GLU A 158 3.88 -37.59 3.87
CA GLU A 158 4.56 -38.74 4.40
C GLU A 158 5.18 -39.44 3.19
N MET A 159 6.50 -39.31 3.03
CA MET A 159 7.25 -40.25 2.22
C MET A 159 7.10 -41.59 2.92
N GLU A 160 6.11 -42.38 2.48
CA GLU A 160 6.11 -43.81 2.69
C GLU A 160 7.44 -44.33 2.15
N TYR A 161 8.33 -44.67 3.08
CA TYR A 161 9.43 -45.58 2.80
C TYR A 161 8.80 -46.86 2.26
N GLN A 162 8.86 -47.06 0.95
CA GLN A 162 8.71 -48.38 0.37
C GLN A 162 9.85 -49.23 0.92
N LYS A 163 9.56 -49.96 2.01
CA LYS A 163 10.21 -51.22 2.30
C LYS A 163 10.01 -52.11 1.08
N THR A 164 11.02 -52.16 0.24
CA THR A 164 11.24 -53.33 -0.59
C THR A 164 11.79 -54.39 0.34
N ASP A 165 10.91 -55.27 0.79
CA ASP A 165 11.33 -56.55 1.37
C ASP A 165 12.03 -57.31 0.25
N THR A 166 13.36 -57.29 0.28
CA THR A 166 14.19 -58.29 -0.38
C THR A 166 15.15 -58.78 0.69
N GLU A 167 14.81 -59.92 1.26
CA GLU A 167 15.67 -60.68 2.15
C GLU A 167 17.05 -60.85 1.50
N SER A 168 18.06 -60.22 2.09
CA SER A 168 19.43 -60.73 2.04
C SER A 168 20.17 -60.21 3.27
N GLU A 169 20.53 -61.15 4.11
CA GLU A 169 21.33 -60.98 5.32
C GLU A 169 22.67 -60.33 4.98
N SER A 170 23.03 -59.25 5.69
CA SER A 170 24.45 -58.99 6.04
C SER A 170 24.55 -57.97 7.16
N GLU A 171 25.47 -58.27 8.06
CA GLU A 171 25.69 -57.64 9.35
C GLU A 171 26.36 -56.25 9.25
N ASP A 172 26.14 -55.46 10.31
CA ASP A 172 27.13 -54.62 10.99
C ASP A 172 27.26 -53.11 10.68
N SER A 173 27.50 -52.41 11.80
CA SER A 173 28.12 -51.10 12.01
C SER A 173 27.25 -49.84 11.97
N SER A 174 26.82 -49.46 13.18
CA SER A 174 26.52 -48.11 13.64
C SER A 174 27.47 -47.02 13.11
N ARG A 175 26.92 -46.04 12.39
CA ARG A 175 27.53 -44.71 12.22
C ARG A 175 26.50 -43.62 12.57
N GLU A 176 26.57 -43.14 13.81
CA GLU A 176 25.91 -41.91 14.23
C GLU A 176 26.43 -40.73 13.38
N THR A 177 25.64 -40.30 12.40
CA THR A 177 25.89 -39.01 11.75
C THR A 177 25.41 -37.93 12.72
N ARG A 178 26.32 -37.36 13.52
CA ARG A 178 26.03 -36.18 14.34
C ARG A 178 25.58 -35.05 13.40
N VAL A 179 24.27 -34.83 13.30
CA VAL A 179 23.72 -33.61 12.69
C VAL A 179 24.03 -32.48 13.67
N THR A 180 25.14 -31.78 13.45
CA THR A 180 25.44 -30.55 14.18
C THR A 180 24.38 -29.51 13.84
N VAL A 181 23.53 -29.19 14.81
CA VAL A 181 22.53 -28.13 14.68
C VAL A 181 23.27 -26.80 14.52
N GLN A 182 23.13 -26.18 13.35
CA GLN A 182 23.72 -24.87 13.10
C GLN A 182 22.94 -23.81 13.89
N GLN A 183 23.61 -23.16 14.83
CA GLN A 183 23.02 -22.12 15.67
C GLN A 183 23.05 -20.75 14.97
N PHE A 184 22.04 -19.91 15.25
CA PHE A 184 22.02 -18.52 14.78
C PHE A 184 22.95 -17.66 15.65
N ASN A 185 23.83 -16.90 15.01
CA ASN A 185 24.52 -15.78 15.66
C ASN A 185 23.63 -14.52 15.72
N GLN A 186 24.12 -13.44 16.35
CA GLN A 186 23.33 -12.21 16.52
C GLN A 186 22.93 -11.59 15.18
N SER A 187 23.83 -11.54 14.21
CA SER A 187 23.59 -10.96 12.88
C SER A 187 22.55 -11.76 12.09
N GLU A 188 22.60 -13.09 12.14
CA GLU A 188 21.59 -13.95 11.50
C GLU A 188 20.21 -13.80 12.16
N LEU A 189 20.19 -13.67 13.49
CA LEU A 189 18.94 -13.44 14.21
C LEU A 189 18.36 -12.05 13.91
N ASN A 190 19.21 -11.03 13.78
CA ASN A 190 18.82 -9.68 13.36
C ASN A 190 18.16 -9.72 11.98
N ASP A 191 18.80 -10.38 11.01
CA ASP A 191 18.27 -10.53 9.66
C ASP A 191 16.96 -11.32 9.63
N LEU A 192 16.81 -12.37 10.44
CA LEU A 192 15.54 -13.10 10.58
C LEU A 192 14.43 -12.21 11.15
N VAL A 193 14.70 -11.47 12.21
CA VAL A 193 13.75 -10.54 12.83
C VAL A 193 13.33 -9.46 11.85
N ARG A 194 14.28 -8.94 11.07
CA ARG A 194 14.07 -7.96 10.02
C ARG A 194 13.19 -8.54 8.91
N ASP A 195 13.51 -9.73 8.42
CA ASP A 195 12.81 -10.40 7.33
C ASP A 195 11.37 -10.78 7.71
N LEU A 196 11.10 -10.97 9.01
CA LEU A 196 9.76 -11.15 9.58
C LEU A 196 9.05 -9.82 9.92
N ASP A 197 9.75 -8.69 9.83
CA ASP A 197 9.26 -7.34 10.14
C ASP A 197 8.67 -7.22 11.57
N LEU A 198 9.35 -7.80 12.56
CA LEU A 198 8.83 -7.87 13.92
C LEU A 198 9.01 -6.55 14.71
N PRO A 199 7.98 -6.13 15.48
CA PRO A 199 8.15 -5.13 16.54
C PRO A 199 9.18 -5.57 17.59
N LYS A 200 9.81 -4.62 18.29
CA LYS A 200 10.84 -4.89 19.30
C LYS A 200 10.43 -5.95 20.34
N GLN A 201 9.21 -5.86 20.87
CA GLN A 201 8.68 -6.81 21.84
C GLN A 201 8.51 -8.22 21.26
N ALA A 202 8.04 -8.33 20.01
CA ALA A 202 7.87 -9.62 19.34
C ALA A 202 9.23 -10.24 18.96
N ALA A 203 10.18 -9.41 18.54
CA ALA A 203 11.56 -9.82 18.27
C ALA A 203 12.23 -10.36 19.54
N GLU A 204 12.07 -9.65 20.67
CA GLU A 204 12.58 -10.10 21.96
C GLU A 204 11.96 -11.42 22.40
N LEU A 205 10.63 -11.56 22.26
CA LEU A 205 9.93 -12.81 22.57
C LEU A 205 10.40 -13.97 21.69
N LEU A 206 10.58 -13.73 20.39
CA LEU A 206 11.12 -14.73 19.47
C LEU A 206 12.53 -15.15 19.89
N ALA A 207 13.41 -14.19 20.14
CA ALA A 207 14.78 -14.43 20.56
C ALA A 207 14.83 -15.22 21.89
N SER A 208 13.97 -14.91 22.85
CA SER A 208 13.87 -15.67 24.11
C SER A 208 13.52 -17.14 23.87
N ARG A 209 12.49 -17.40 23.05
CA ARG A 209 12.05 -18.76 22.75
C ARG A 209 13.10 -19.56 21.97
N LEU A 210 13.81 -18.92 21.04
CA LEU A 210 14.91 -19.55 20.31
C LEU A 210 16.09 -19.87 21.25
N LYS A 211 16.36 -19.00 22.24
CA LYS A 211 17.38 -19.24 23.27
C LYS A 211 17.04 -20.45 24.15
N GLU A 212 15.78 -20.55 24.60
CA GLU A 212 15.29 -21.71 25.38
C GLU A 212 15.44 -23.04 24.63
N LYS A 213 15.33 -23.01 23.29
CA LYS A 213 15.50 -24.18 22.42
C LYS A 213 16.96 -24.44 22.03
N GLN A 214 17.92 -23.68 22.56
CA GLN A 214 19.36 -23.84 22.29
C GLN A 214 19.74 -23.75 20.80
N VAL A 215 18.94 -23.03 20.00
CA VAL A 215 19.23 -22.79 18.56
C VAL A 215 19.94 -21.46 18.30
N LEU A 216 20.24 -20.70 19.36
CA LEU A 216 21.04 -19.48 19.28
C LEU A 216 22.43 -19.72 19.86
N ASP A 217 23.43 -19.07 19.27
CA ASP A 217 24.78 -19.02 19.82
C ASP A 217 24.79 -18.35 21.21
N GLN A 218 25.72 -18.74 22.08
CA GLN A 218 25.80 -18.26 23.46
C GLN A 218 26.02 -16.73 23.56
N SER A 219 26.65 -16.12 22.55
CA SER A 219 26.91 -14.68 22.49
C SER A 219 25.66 -13.83 22.24
N VAL A 220 24.54 -14.45 21.82
CA VAL A 220 23.32 -13.73 21.44
C VAL A 220 22.62 -13.09 22.65
N LYS A 221 22.34 -11.78 22.51
CA LYS A 221 21.68 -10.97 23.53
C LYS A 221 20.22 -10.74 23.16
N VAL A 222 19.30 -11.41 23.84
CA VAL A 222 17.85 -11.23 23.66
C VAL A 222 17.42 -9.77 23.86
N SER A 223 18.02 -9.09 24.85
CA SER A 223 17.74 -7.69 25.17
C SER A 223 18.22 -6.69 24.11
N PHE A 224 19.04 -7.12 23.14
CA PHE A 224 19.50 -6.28 22.01
C PHE A 224 18.31 -5.62 21.30
N PHE A 225 17.23 -6.37 21.07
CA PHE A 225 16.06 -5.88 20.33
C PHE A 225 15.32 -4.72 21.00
N ARG A 226 15.53 -4.48 22.30
CA ARG A 226 14.96 -3.32 23.01
C ARG A 226 15.57 -2.00 22.53
N LYS A 227 16.83 -2.03 22.07
CA LYS A 227 17.64 -0.88 21.68
C LYS A 227 18.36 -1.09 20.33
N ARG A 228 17.77 -1.88 19.44
CA ARG A 228 18.40 -2.28 18.16
C ARG A 228 18.79 -1.08 17.28
N GLU A 229 18.14 0.06 17.46
CA GLU A 229 18.39 1.31 16.77
C GLU A 229 19.53 2.17 17.34
N GLU A 230 20.10 1.81 18.49
CA GLU A 230 20.98 2.68 19.29
C GLU A 230 22.21 3.18 18.50
N LEU A 231 22.77 2.34 17.63
CA LEU A 231 23.90 2.70 16.76
C LEU A 231 23.57 3.75 15.69
N LEU A 232 22.28 3.91 15.36
CA LEU A 232 21.82 4.82 14.32
C LEU A 232 21.28 6.14 14.90
N LEU A 233 21.08 6.23 16.22
CA LEU A 233 20.61 7.45 16.89
C LEU A 233 21.51 8.68 16.68
N PRO A 234 22.86 8.59 16.64
CA PRO A 234 23.71 9.76 16.49
C PRO A 234 23.46 10.56 15.20
N TYR A 235 23.00 9.88 14.14
CA TYR A 235 22.73 10.48 12.83
C TYR A 235 21.42 11.28 12.78
N PHE A 236 20.62 11.30 13.85
CA PHE A 236 19.32 11.97 13.87
C PHE A 236 19.23 13.02 14.99
N SER A 237 18.86 14.23 14.58
CA SER A 237 18.58 15.37 15.43
C SER A 237 17.09 15.72 15.43
N VAL A 238 16.66 16.48 16.43
CA VAL A 238 15.32 17.05 16.50
C VAL A 238 15.42 18.56 16.66
N GLU A 239 14.90 19.31 15.70
CA GLU A 239 14.90 20.76 15.71
C GLU A 239 13.68 21.28 14.96
N ASN A 240 13.09 22.40 15.39
CA ASN A 240 11.91 22.99 14.73
C ASN A 240 10.76 22.00 14.46
N LYS A 241 10.57 21.02 15.36
CA LYS A 241 9.55 19.95 15.25
C LYS A 241 9.77 19.02 14.05
N LEU A 242 10.98 18.98 13.51
CA LEU A 242 11.45 18.05 12.50
C LEU A 242 12.46 17.10 13.13
N VAL A 243 12.27 15.80 12.94
CA VAL A 243 13.34 14.82 13.10
C VAL A 243 14.07 14.74 11.77
N TYR A 244 15.37 15.03 11.74
CA TYR A 244 16.15 15.06 10.50
C TYR A 244 17.48 14.32 10.66
N CYS A 245 18.02 13.84 9.54
CA CYS A 245 19.34 13.28 9.49
C CYS A 245 20.39 14.41 9.44
N ASN A 246 21.27 14.44 10.43
CA ASN A 246 22.29 15.48 10.60
C ASN A 246 23.65 15.12 9.94
N ASP A 247 23.81 13.88 9.48
CA ASP A 247 25.02 13.37 8.82
C ASP A 247 24.62 12.31 7.78
N ILE A 248 24.28 12.79 6.58
CA ILE A 248 23.87 11.95 5.44
C ILE A 248 24.97 10.96 5.03
N PRO A 249 26.23 11.38 4.82
CA PRO A 249 27.30 10.45 4.46
C PRO A 249 27.50 9.35 5.50
N GLY A 250 27.49 9.71 6.80
CA GLY A 250 27.67 8.75 7.88
C GLY A 250 26.52 7.75 8.01
N LEU A 251 25.27 8.20 7.86
CA LEU A 251 24.11 7.31 7.85
C LEU A 251 24.17 6.31 6.69
N LEU A 252 24.47 6.79 5.47
CA LEU A 252 24.60 5.93 4.30
C LEU A 252 25.79 4.95 4.45
N GLY A 253 26.90 5.42 5.04
CA GLY A 253 28.03 4.58 5.45
C GLY A 253 27.62 3.43 6.35
N GLN A 254 26.81 3.71 7.39
CA GLN A 254 26.27 2.69 8.29
C GLN A 254 25.33 1.71 7.60
N LEU A 255 24.64 2.13 6.54
CA LEU A 255 23.75 1.28 5.75
C LEU A 255 24.51 0.44 4.71
N GLY A 256 25.81 0.68 4.52
CA GLY A 256 26.68 -0.10 3.64
C GLY A 256 27.11 0.59 2.35
N ILE A 257 26.93 1.91 2.23
CA ILE A 257 27.48 2.69 1.12
C ILE A 257 28.94 3.06 1.43
N SER A 258 29.87 2.67 0.57
CA SER A 258 31.31 2.91 0.78
C SER A 258 31.72 4.36 0.54
N SER A 259 31.09 5.04 -0.41
CA SER A 259 31.36 6.43 -0.75
C SER A 259 30.06 7.13 -1.10
N TYR A 260 29.82 8.30 -0.50
CA TYR A 260 28.66 9.10 -0.77
C TYR A 260 28.96 10.10 -1.89
N ASP A 261 28.23 9.98 -3.00
CA ASP A 261 28.16 10.98 -4.07
C ASP A 261 26.74 11.56 -4.12
N PRO A 262 26.53 12.85 -3.80
CA PRO A 262 25.21 13.48 -3.93
C PRO A 262 24.56 13.33 -5.31
N GLY A 263 25.36 13.27 -6.39
CA GLY A 263 24.87 13.10 -7.76
C GLY A 263 24.14 11.78 -8.01
N GLU A 264 24.36 10.77 -7.17
CA GLU A 264 23.70 9.46 -7.24
C GLU A 264 22.35 9.43 -6.51
N TRP A 265 21.96 10.52 -5.84
CA TRP A 265 20.73 10.56 -5.05
C TRP A 265 19.77 11.64 -5.54
N ARG A 266 18.49 11.39 -5.27
CA ARG A 266 17.42 12.37 -5.44
C ARG A 266 16.62 12.50 -4.17
N LEU A 267 16.17 13.71 -3.91
CA LEU A 267 15.31 14.03 -2.79
C LEU A 267 13.85 13.89 -3.20
N PHE A 268 13.10 13.19 -2.36
CA PHE A 268 11.66 13.05 -2.45
C PHE A 268 11.04 13.62 -1.16
N LEU A 269 10.11 14.56 -1.31
CA LEU A 269 9.32 15.12 -0.22
C LEU A 269 7.85 14.99 -0.57
N ASP A 270 7.10 14.51 0.40
CA ASP A 270 5.65 14.43 0.30
C ASP A 270 5.02 14.44 1.70
N SER A 271 3.76 14.86 1.79
CA SER A 271 3.00 14.75 3.01
C SER A 271 1.87 13.75 2.89
N SER A 272 1.75 12.88 3.89
CA SER A 272 0.53 12.15 4.12
C SER A 272 -0.45 13.00 4.93
N LYS A 273 -1.65 12.47 5.18
CA LYS A 273 -2.61 13.06 6.13
C LYS A 273 -2.03 13.27 7.54
N ARG A 274 -0.98 12.53 7.91
CA ARG A 274 -0.42 12.48 9.26
C ARG A 274 0.93 13.19 9.39
N SER A 275 1.74 13.20 8.33
CA SER A 275 3.14 13.60 8.44
C SER A 275 3.74 14.06 7.12
N LEU A 276 4.64 15.03 7.21
CA LEU A 276 5.61 15.40 6.19
C LEU A 276 6.81 14.46 6.27
N LYS A 277 7.23 13.93 5.12
CA LYS A 277 8.29 12.94 5.00
C LYS A 277 9.30 13.39 3.94
N CYS A 278 10.58 13.25 4.27
CA CYS A 278 11.71 13.53 3.38
C CYS A 278 12.56 12.28 3.26
N VAL A 279 12.86 11.91 2.02
CA VAL A 279 13.43 10.61 1.68
C VAL A 279 14.50 10.80 0.63
N LEU A 280 15.65 10.17 0.84
CA LEU A 280 16.66 10.01 -0.20
C LEU A 280 16.43 8.71 -0.96
N LEU A 281 16.41 8.83 -2.28
CA LEU A 281 16.24 7.73 -3.23
C LEU A 281 17.46 7.66 -4.13
N HIS A 282 18.02 6.47 -4.32
CA HIS A 282 19.15 6.29 -5.22
C HIS A 282 18.70 6.34 -6.68
N ASN A 283 19.44 7.05 -7.53
CA ASN A 283 19.21 7.15 -8.96
C ASN A 283 19.40 5.76 -9.61
N GLY A 284 18.37 5.24 -10.28
CA GLY A 284 18.34 3.86 -10.77
C GLY A 284 17.66 2.86 -9.83
N ASN A 285 17.25 3.29 -8.63
CA ASN A 285 16.53 2.48 -7.63
C ASN A 285 17.29 1.19 -7.22
N VAL A 286 18.62 1.24 -7.22
CA VAL A 286 19.48 0.12 -6.79
C VAL A 286 19.34 -0.12 -5.28
N TYR A 287 19.36 0.97 -4.51
CA TYR A 287 19.20 0.94 -3.06
C TYR A 287 17.77 1.29 -2.62
N GLY A 288 17.41 0.81 -1.43
CA GLY A 288 16.18 1.14 -0.74
C GLY A 288 16.10 2.62 -0.32
N ALA A 289 14.88 3.08 -0.07
CA ALA A 289 14.60 4.44 0.36
C ALA A 289 15.12 4.69 1.79
N VAL A 290 15.81 5.82 1.98
CA VAL A 290 16.38 6.21 3.28
C VAL A 290 15.62 7.43 3.82
N PRO A 291 14.98 7.32 5.00
CA PRO A 291 14.29 8.45 5.59
C PRO A 291 15.31 9.45 6.15
N VAL A 292 15.21 10.71 5.73
CA VAL A 292 16.11 11.77 6.17
C VAL A 292 15.39 12.90 6.88
N GLY A 293 14.05 12.96 6.79
CA GLY A 293 13.24 13.93 7.52
C GLY A 293 11.85 13.41 7.81
N HIS A 294 11.34 13.70 9.01
CA HIS A 294 9.99 13.36 9.43
C HIS A 294 9.42 14.40 10.39
N SER A 295 8.19 14.85 10.12
CA SER A 295 7.44 15.68 11.05
C SER A 295 5.96 15.39 10.97
N THR A 296 5.28 15.37 12.12
CA THR A 296 3.82 15.34 12.19
C THR A 296 3.20 16.72 12.43
N VAL A 297 4.03 17.76 12.48
CA VAL A 297 3.61 19.13 12.78
C VAL A 297 3.79 20.05 11.58
N LEU A 298 4.94 19.96 10.90
CA LEU A 298 5.20 20.71 9.69
C LEU A 298 4.25 20.29 8.58
N LYS A 299 3.86 21.26 7.75
CA LYS A 299 2.90 21.11 6.67
C LYS A 299 3.55 21.42 5.33
N GLU A 300 2.86 21.09 4.25
CA GLU A 300 3.28 21.51 2.92
C GLU A 300 2.99 23.00 2.70
N GLN A 301 3.91 23.84 3.18
CA GLN A 301 3.89 25.29 3.06
C GLN A 301 5.34 25.77 2.86
N HIS A 302 5.52 26.91 2.21
CA HIS A 302 6.84 27.40 1.82
C HIS A 302 7.81 27.52 3.01
N ASP A 303 7.39 28.17 4.10
CA ASP A 303 8.23 28.35 5.30
C ASP A 303 8.62 27.02 5.96
N ASP A 304 7.65 26.10 6.10
CA ASP A 304 7.89 24.77 6.69
C ASP A 304 8.86 23.95 5.82
N ILE A 305 8.73 24.01 4.50
CA ILE A 305 9.64 23.33 3.57
C ILE A 305 11.03 23.99 3.56
N ARG A 306 11.11 25.31 3.76
CA ARG A 306 12.39 26.01 3.91
C ARG A 306 13.16 25.50 5.14
N ILE A 307 12.49 25.41 6.29
CA ILE A 307 13.06 24.83 7.51
C ILE A 307 13.61 23.42 7.24
N VAL A 308 12.86 22.59 6.53
CA VAL A 308 13.30 21.24 6.16
C VAL A 308 14.56 21.27 5.30
N MET A 309 14.62 22.10 4.27
CA MET A 309 15.77 22.18 3.37
C MET A 309 17.02 22.73 4.05
N ASP A 310 16.84 23.73 4.93
CA ASP A 310 17.93 24.33 5.69
C ASP A 310 18.54 23.31 6.67
N LEU A 311 17.70 22.60 7.44
CA LEU A 311 18.17 21.58 8.39
C LEU A 311 18.80 20.36 7.72
N LEU A 312 18.38 20.02 6.50
CA LEU A 312 18.99 18.96 5.70
C LEU A 312 20.30 19.40 5.03
N GLY A 313 20.69 20.68 5.12
CA GLY A 313 21.85 21.20 4.39
C GLY A 313 21.72 21.02 2.88
N TYR A 314 20.51 21.19 2.32
CA TYR A 314 20.22 20.84 0.93
C TYR A 314 21.23 21.44 -0.06
N HIS A 315 21.68 22.67 0.16
CA HIS A 315 22.61 23.36 -0.75
C HIS A 315 23.99 22.72 -0.83
N ASP A 316 24.45 22.00 0.22
CA ASP A 316 25.73 21.30 0.22
C ASP A 316 25.67 20.03 -0.64
N HIS A 317 24.49 19.42 -0.72
CA HIS A 317 24.26 18.18 -1.47
C HIS A 317 23.75 18.44 -2.89
N ASN A 318 22.90 19.45 -3.05
CA ASN A 318 22.35 19.91 -4.31
C ASN A 318 21.67 18.80 -5.13
N TRP A 319 20.99 17.88 -4.45
CA TRP A 319 20.28 16.74 -5.04
C TRP A 319 19.28 17.20 -6.10
N ILE A 320 19.09 16.38 -7.14
CA ILE A 320 17.89 16.50 -7.96
C ILE A 320 16.65 16.17 -7.12
N ILE A 321 15.51 16.75 -7.46
CA ILE A 321 14.27 16.67 -6.70
C ILE A 321 13.18 16.12 -7.61
N CYS A 322 12.54 15.04 -7.18
CA CYS A 322 11.41 14.44 -7.89
C CYS A 322 10.24 14.32 -6.91
N VAL A 323 9.27 15.22 -7.02
CA VAL A 323 8.14 15.36 -6.08
C VAL A 323 6.86 15.71 -6.82
N ASP A 324 5.70 15.57 -6.16
CA ASP A 324 4.43 16.01 -6.76
C ASP A 324 4.48 17.51 -7.12
N LEU A 325 3.74 17.91 -8.15
CA LEU A 325 3.70 19.29 -8.63
C LEU A 325 3.25 20.29 -7.57
N LYS A 326 2.43 19.85 -6.61
CA LYS A 326 2.08 20.66 -5.46
C LYS A 326 3.31 21.00 -4.62
N MET A 327 4.19 20.03 -4.38
CA MET A 327 5.44 20.25 -3.65
C MET A 327 6.42 21.11 -4.44
N VAL A 328 6.51 20.93 -5.76
CA VAL A 328 7.26 21.84 -6.66
C VAL A 328 6.83 23.29 -6.48
N SER A 329 5.52 23.53 -6.27
CA SER A 329 5.01 24.88 -6.03
C SER A 329 5.59 25.48 -4.74
N PHE A 330 5.75 24.72 -3.66
CA PHE A 330 6.38 25.24 -2.42
C PHE A 330 7.86 25.48 -2.61
N LEU A 331 8.55 24.58 -3.30
CA LEU A 331 9.98 24.70 -3.57
C LEU A 331 10.32 25.92 -4.41
N LEU A 332 9.45 26.29 -5.35
CA LEU A 332 9.63 27.43 -6.25
C LEU A 332 8.87 28.69 -5.82
N GLY A 333 8.30 28.69 -4.61
CA GLY A 333 7.58 29.85 -4.06
C GLY A 333 6.31 30.23 -4.82
N GLN A 334 5.70 29.30 -5.53
CA GLN A 334 4.48 29.50 -6.29
C GLN A 334 3.21 29.39 -5.43
N GLN A 335 2.14 30.06 -5.87
CA GLN A 335 0.84 29.99 -5.19
C GLN A 335 0.17 28.62 -5.35
N LYS A 336 -0.58 28.22 -4.32
CA LYS A 336 -1.43 27.01 -4.35
C LYS A 336 -2.66 27.22 -5.23
N GLY A 337 -3.18 26.13 -5.78
CA GLY A 337 -4.52 26.08 -6.38
C GLY A 337 -4.54 26.34 -7.89
N TYR A 338 -5.70 26.75 -8.41
CA TYR A 338 -5.93 26.93 -9.84
C TYR A 338 -5.53 28.34 -10.28
N THR A 339 -4.24 28.53 -10.51
CA THR A 339 -3.67 29.84 -10.86
C THR A 339 -3.56 30.02 -12.38
N LYS A 340 -3.45 31.28 -12.84
CA LYS A 340 -3.41 31.61 -14.27
C LYS A 340 -2.12 31.11 -14.95
N PHE A 341 -0.97 31.21 -14.27
CA PHE A 341 0.33 30.84 -14.82
C PHE A 341 1.02 29.74 -13.98
N PRO A 342 0.45 28.52 -13.94
CA PRO A 342 0.92 27.46 -13.04
C PRO A 342 2.22 26.79 -13.52
N CYS A 343 2.57 26.92 -14.81
CA CYS A 343 3.81 26.37 -15.33
C CYS A 343 5.01 27.14 -14.76
N TYR A 344 5.98 26.38 -14.25
CA TYR A 344 7.22 26.93 -13.70
C TYR A 344 8.31 27.14 -14.77
N LEU A 345 8.10 26.67 -15.99
CA LEU A 345 9.04 26.82 -17.11
C LEU A 345 8.66 27.98 -18.03
N CYS A 346 7.37 28.20 -18.24
CA CYS A 346 6.85 29.22 -19.16
C CYS A 346 5.60 29.92 -18.61
N MET A 347 5.15 30.93 -19.31
CA MET A 347 3.96 31.74 -19.03
C MET A 347 2.69 31.11 -19.62
N TRP A 348 2.54 29.79 -19.49
CA TRP A 348 1.34 29.07 -19.95
C TRP A 348 0.08 29.58 -19.23
N ASP A 349 -0.87 30.12 -20.00
CA ASP A 349 -2.13 30.64 -19.47
C ASP A 349 -3.15 29.50 -19.35
N SER A 350 -3.35 29.02 -18.12
CA SER A 350 -4.30 27.94 -17.81
C SER A 350 -5.76 28.31 -18.10
N ARG A 351 -6.07 29.59 -18.32
CA ARG A 351 -7.42 30.10 -18.59
C ARG A 351 -7.71 30.27 -20.08
N ALA A 352 -6.69 30.31 -20.95
CA ALA A 352 -6.82 30.47 -22.40
C ALA A 352 -7.12 29.13 -23.11
N ARG A 353 -8.29 28.53 -22.80
CA ARG A 353 -8.67 27.17 -23.25
C ARG A 353 -8.66 27.00 -24.77
N GLU A 354 -9.03 28.05 -25.49
CA GLU A 354 -9.01 28.11 -26.95
C GLU A 354 -7.60 27.98 -27.54
N LYS A 355 -6.56 28.35 -26.78
CA LYS A 355 -5.16 28.28 -27.22
C LYS A 355 -4.47 26.98 -26.84
N HIS A 356 -4.98 26.23 -25.87
CA HIS A 356 -4.28 25.09 -25.27
C HIS A 356 -3.78 24.06 -26.29
N TRP A 357 -4.59 23.73 -27.29
CA TRP A 357 -4.25 22.72 -28.31
C TRP A 357 -3.65 23.28 -29.61
N ILE A 358 -3.42 24.60 -29.66
CA ILE A 358 -2.93 25.32 -30.85
C ILE A 358 -1.56 25.92 -30.58
N GLN A 359 -1.40 26.55 -29.41
CA GLN A 359 -0.18 27.22 -29.01
C GLN A 359 0.72 26.25 -28.22
N LYS A 360 1.73 25.71 -28.90
CA LYS A 360 2.76 24.87 -28.28
C LYS A 360 3.78 25.69 -27.50
N GLU A 361 4.22 26.81 -28.06
CA GLU A 361 5.26 27.66 -27.46
C GLU A 361 4.64 28.83 -26.67
N TRP A 362 5.05 28.96 -25.42
CA TRP A 362 4.62 30.01 -24.51
C TRP A 362 5.84 30.82 -24.07
N PRO A 363 5.70 32.13 -23.78
CA PRO A 363 6.82 32.95 -23.35
C PRO A 363 7.54 32.31 -22.16
N LEU A 364 8.87 32.29 -22.20
CA LEU A 364 9.66 31.69 -21.13
C LEU A 364 9.51 32.49 -19.84
N ARG A 365 9.63 31.78 -18.71
CA ARG A 365 9.68 32.44 -17.40
C ARG A 365 11.13 32.74 -17.06
N GLU A 366 11.57 33.97 -17.28
CA GLU A 366 12.98 34.34 -17.10
C GLU A 366 13.40 34.32 -15.63
N THR A 367 12.63 34.94 -14.73
CA THR A 367 12.96 35.03 -13.30
C THR A 367 11.89 34.42 -12.38
N PHE A 368 12.30 34.07 -11.16
CA PHE A 368 11.46 33.60 -10.06
C PHE A 368 11.66 34.51 -8.84
N GLN A 369 11.36 35.79 -9.00
CA GLN A 369 11.37 36.73 -7.87
C GLN A 369 9.98 36.82 -7.26
N ALA A 370 9.91 36.96 -5.94
CA ALA A 370 8.65 37.24 -5.26
C ALA A 370 7.95 38.47 -5.89
N GLY A 371 6.64 38.33 -6.16
CA GLY A 371 5.85 39.36 -6.83
C GLY A 371 5.64 39.13 -8.33
N MET A 372 6.41 38.23 -8.96
CA MET A 372 6.15 37.79 -10.33
C MET A 372 4.83 37.01 -10.44
N PRO A 373 4.25 36.89 -11.66
CA PRO A 373 2.99 36.17 -11.83
C PRO A 373 3.06 34.73 -11.32
N ASN A 374 2.19 34.41 -10.36
CA ASN A 374 2.13 33.13 -9.65
C ASN A 374 3.31 32.82 -8.71
N VAL A 375 4.18 33.79 -8.38
CA VAL A 375 5.32 33.63 -7.45
C VAL A 375 5.12 34.57 -6.26
N THR A 376 4.94 34.00 -5.06
CA THR A 376 4.74 34.77 -3.82
C THR A 376 5.97 34.82 -2.93
N HIS A 377 6.89 33.88 -3.09
CA HIS A 377 8.12 33.80 -2.31
C HIS A 377 9.29 33.49 -3.23
N ASP A 378 10.50 33.80 -2.78
CA ASP A 378 11.69 33.40 -3.50
C ASP A 378 11.85 31.87 -3.44
N PRO A 379 12.33 31.25 -4.54
CA PRO A 379 12.52 29.82 -4.62
C PRO A 379 13.54 29.33 -3.58
N ILE A 380 13.25 28.19 -2.96
CA ILE A 380 14.14 27.51 -2.01
C ILE A 380 15.25 26.77 -2.78
N VAL A 381 14.92 26.28 -3.98
CA VAL A 381 15.82 25.47 -4.81
C VAL A 381 15.81 25.98 -6.25
N SER A 382 16.87 25.69 -6.99
CA SER A 382 16.92 26.06 -8.40
C SER A 382 15.98 25.20 -9.24
N ARG A 383 15.37 25.80 -10.26
CA ARG A 383 14.39 25.11 -11.13
C ARG A 383 14.99 23.93 -11.91
N ASP A 384 16.28 23.98 -12.23
CA ASP A 384 16.99 22.92 -12.96
C ASP A 384 17.16 21.65 -12.13
N LYS A 385 16.98 21.74 -10.82
CA LYS A 385 17.00 20.59 -9.90
C LYS A 385 15.67 19.85 -9.88
N ILE A 386 14.59 20.41 -10.41
CA ILE A 386 13.28 19.76 -10.44
C ILE A 386 13.19 18.81 -11.64
N VAL A 387 12.93 17.53 -11.36
CA VAL A 387 12.61 16.51 -12.36
C VAL A 387 11.11 16.29 -12.40
N PHE A 388 10.55 16.12 -13.60
CA PHE A 388 9.13 15.80 -13.73
C PHE A 388 8.81 14.42 -13.13
N PRO A 389 7.83 14.33 -12.20
CA PRO A 389 7.46 13.08 -11.53
C PRO A 389 6.71 12.13 -12.47
N PRO A 390 7.33 11.04 -13.00
CA PRO A 390 6.72 10.22 -14.03
C PRO A 390 5.41 9.56 -13.58
N LEU A 391 5.34 9.12 -12.31
CA LEU A 391 4.11 8.57 -11.73
C LEU A 391 3.01 9.62 -11.73
N HIS A 392 3.26 10.80 -11.17
CA HIS A 392 2.24 11.85 -11.11
C HIS A 392 1.79 12.31 -12.50
N ILE A 393 2.66 12.36 -13.50
CA ILE A 393 2.28 12.64 -14.90
C ILE A 393 1.32 11.55 -15.42
N LYS A 394 1.69 10.27 -15.27
CA LYS A 394 0.85 9.11 -15.64
C LYS A 394 -0.53 9.15 -14.97
N LEU A 395 -0.59 9.42 -13.66
CA LEU A 395 -1.85 9.57 -12.92
C LEU A 395 -2.68 10.74 -13.46
N GLY A 396 -2.03 11.85 -13.82
CA GLY A 396 -2.69 13.02 -14.41
C GLY A 396 -3.30 12.77 -15.78
N LEU A 397 -2.62 11.99 -16.62
CA LEU A 397 -3.11 11.60 -17.93
C LEU A 397 -4.33 10.67 -17.82
N MET A 398 -4.24 9.65 -16.96
CA MET A 398 -5.39 8.77 -16.67
C MET A 398 -6.59 9.58 -16.20
N LYS A 399 -6.35 10.55 -15.32
CA LYS A 399 -7.39 11.46 -14.83
C LYS A 399 -8.07 12.23 -15.97
N GLN A 400 -7.31 12.78 -16.91
CA GLN A 400 -7.91 13.50 -18.04
C GLN A 400 -8.68 12.57 -18.97
N PHE A 401 -8.14 11.40 -19.27
CA PHE A 401 -8.80 10.39 -20.09
C PHE A 401 -10.17 10.01 -19.52
N VAL A 402 -10.23 9.59 -18.25
CA VAL A 402 -11.51 9.15 -17.64
C VAL A 402 -12.51 10.29 -17.50
N LYS A 403 -12.05 11.51 -17.21
CA LYS A 403 -12.94 12.68 -17.14
C LYS A 403 -13.58 13.06 -18.48
N ALA A 404 -13.00 12.62 -19.60
CA ALA A 404 -13.54 12.85 -20.94
C ALA A 404 -14.48 11.73 -21.40
N LEU A 405 -14.52 10.59 -20.70
CA LEU A 405 -15.47 9.52 -21.00
C LEU A 405 -16.90 9.93 -20.66
N ASN A 406 -17.87 9.50 -21.47
CA ASN A 406 -19.28 9.66 -21.15
C ASN A 406 -19.69 8.62 -20.10
N PRO A 407 -20.28 9.03 -18.95
CA PRO A 407 -20.75 8.10 -17.93
C PRO A 407 -21.77 7.05 -18.39
N ASP A 408 -22.49 7.32 -19.49
CA ASP A 408 -23.50 6.41 -20.06
C ASP A 408 -22.90 5.38 -21.04
N ASN A 409 -21.61 5.49 -21.38
CA ASN A 409 -20.95 4.56 -22.29
C ASN A 409 -20.55 3.26 -21.56
N GLU A 410 -20.56 2.14 -22.29
CA GLU A 410 -20.17 0.82 -21.75
C GLU A 410 -18.76 0.83 -21.13
N SER A 411 -17.82 1.58 -21.69
CA SER A 411 -16.47 1.73 -21.18
C SER A 411 -16.44 2.31 -19.76
N PHE A 412 -17.26 3.32 -19.46
CA PHE A 412 -17.35 3.89 -18.12
C PHE A 412 -18.03 2.94 -17.13
N HIS A 413 -19.11 2.27 -17.54
CA HIS A 413 -19.74 1.22 -16.73
C HIS A 413 -18.77 0.09 -16.40
N HIS A 414 -17.90 -0.29 -17.34
CA HIS A 414 -16.85 -1.28 -17.13
C HIS A 414 -15.86 -0.85 -16.05
N LEU A 415 -15.49 0.43 -15.99
CA LEU A 415 -14.63 0.96 -14.92
C LEU A 415 -15.27 0.81 -13.53
N VAL A 416 -16.56 1.12 -13.42
CA VAL A 416 -17.33 0.98 -12.17
C VAL A 416 -17.43 -0.48 -11.74
N TYR A 417 -17.67 -1.39 -12.69
CA TYR A 417 -17.71 -2.82 -12.42
C TYR A 417 -16.36 -3.40 -12.00
N THR A 418 -15.28 -2.96 -12.66
CA THR A 418 -13.92 -3.49 -12.42
C THR A 418 -13.38 -3.10 -11.04
N PHE A 419 -13.77 -1.93 -10.52
CA PHE A 419 -13.28 -1.41 -9.25
C PHE A 419 -14.41 -1.13 -8.25
N PRO A 420 -15.10 -2.16 -7.74
CA PRO A 420 -16.23 -1.98 -6.83
C PRO A 420 -15.83 -1.35 -5.48
N ALA A 421 -14.54 -1.39 -5.13
CA ALA A 421 -14.00 -0.72 -3.95
C ALA A 421 -13.79 0.80 -4.13
N LEU A 422 -13.81 1.31 -5.37
CA LEU A 422 -13.77 2.74 -5.64
C LEU A 422 -15.20 3.28 -5.71
N SER A 423 -15.43 4.43 -5.06
CA SER A 423 -16.71 5.11 -5.22
C SER A 423 -16.87 5.63 -6.65
N TYR A 424 -18.11 5.72 -7.10
CA TYR A 424 -18.45 6.31 -8.39
C TYR A 424 -17.81 7.68 -8.59
N ASP A 425 -17.84 8.55 -7.56
CA ASP A 425 -17.22 9.87 -7.62
C ASP A 425 -15.70 9.83 -7.81
N LYS A 426 -15.00 8.85 -7.22
CA LYS A 426 -13.56 8.68 -7.44
C LYS A 426 -13.27 8.28 -8.88
N ILE A 427 -14.05 7.33 -9.41
CA ILE A 427 -13.94 6.88 -10.80
C ILE A 427 -14.22 8.04 -11.76
N LYS A 428 -15.34 8.74 -11.57
CA LYS A 428 -15.73 9.91 -12.37
C LYS A 428 -14.71 11.05 -12.30
N ALA A 429 -14.07 11.23 -11.14
CA ALA A 429 -12.99 12.20 -10.97
C ALA A 429 -11.65 11.75 -11.58
N GLY A 430 -11.56 10.52 -12.10
CA GLY A 430 -10.36 9.94 -12.69
C GLY A 430 -9.27 9.62 -11.65
N VAL A 431 -9.67 9.30 -10.41
CA VAL A 431 -8.75 9.02 -9.30
C VAL A 431 -8.43 7.54 -9.25
N PHE A 432 -7.28 7.18 -9.84
CA PHE A 432 -6.75 5.82 -9.87
C PHE A 432 -5.32 5.80 -9.32
N ASP A 433 -4.90 4.66 -8.79
CA ASP A 433 -3.50 4.40 -8.43
C ASP A 433 -2.74 3.63 -9.53
N GLY A 434 -1.42 3.51 -9.36
CA GLY A 434 -0.56 2.78 -10.30
C GLY A 434 -0.99 1.33 -10.56
N PRO A 435 -1.26 0.51 -9.52
CA PRO A 435 -1.82 -0.83 -9.68
C PRO A 435 -3.11 -0.89 -10.51
N GLN A 436 -4.10 -0.04 -10.24
CA GLN A 436 -5.38 -0.01 -10.95
C GLN A 436 -5.21 0.32 -12.43
N ILE A 437 -4.34 1.29 -12.75
CA ILE A 437 -4.00 1.62 -14.15
C ILE A 437 -3.37 0.41 -14.84
N ARG A 438 -2.43 -0.29 -14.19
CA ARG A 438 -1.82 -1.51 -14.76
C ARG A 438 -2.84 -2.63 -14.98
N THR A 439 -3.83 -2.76 -14.09
CA THR A 439 -4.94 -3.70 -14.27
C THR A 439 -5.73 -3.38 -15.54
N LEU A 440 -6.11 -2.12 -15.75
CA LEU A 440 -6.84 -1.71 -16.95
C LEU A 440 -6.02 -1.87 -18.25
N ILE A 441 -4.72 -1.59 -18.22
CA ILE A 441 -3.83 -1.78 -19.39
C ILE A 441 -3.83 -3.25 -19.84
N ARG A 442 -3.95 -4.19 -18.90
CA ARG A 442 -3.96 -5.64 -19.18
C ARG A 442 -5.35 -6.17 -19.53
N ASP A 443 -6.39 -5.41 -19.25
CA ASP A 443 -7.77 -5.82 -19.45
C ASP A 443 -8.19 -5.65 -20.92
N LYS A 444 -8.17 -6.78 -21.65
CA LYS A 444 -8.62 -6.82 -23.04
C LYS A 444 -10.11 -6.56 -23.18
N ASN A 445 -10.92 -6.87 -22.17
CA ASN A 445 -12.37 -6.63 -22.20
C ASN A 445 -12.67 -5.13 -22.14
N PHE A 446 -11.90 -4.37 -21.36
CA PHE A 446 -12.05 -2.91 -21.30
C PHE A 446 -11.95 -2.26 -22.70
N ILE A 447 -11.00 -2.71 -23.51
CA ILE A 447 -10.80 -2.23 -24.90
C ILE A 447 -12.02 -2.55 -25.79
N GLN A 448 -12.69 -3.68 -25.57
CA GLN A 448 -13.88 -4.08 -26.34
C GLN A 448 -15.11 -3.24 -25.96
N LYS A 449 -15.13 -2.64 -24.77
CA LYS A 449 -16.21 -1.77 -24.29
C LYS A 449 -16.09 -0.32 -24.77
N MET A 450 -14.99 0.04 -25.42
CA MET A 450 -14.74 1.39 -25.91
C MET A 450 -15.30 1.62 -27.30
N ASN A 451 -15.83 2.82 -27.54
CA ASN A 451 -16.09 3.28 -28.90
C ASN A 451 -14.78 3.62 -29.64
N VAL A 452 -14.87 3.92 -30.93
CA VAL A 452 -13.69 4.17 -31.80
C VAL A 452 -12.81 5.31 -31.27
N ARG A 453 -13.39 6.41 -30.78
CA ARG A 453 -12.65 7.58 -30.29
C ARG A 453 -11.96 7.27 -28.96
N GLU A 454 -12.68 6.67 -28.02
CA GLU A 454 -12.16 6.24 -26.72
C GLU A 454 -11.01 5.25 -26.89
N LYS A 455 -11.18 4.28 -27.78
CA LYS A 455 -10.18 3.25 -28.06
C LYS A 455 -8.90 3.85 -28.65
N ALA A 456 -9.02 4.78 -29.60
CA ALA A 456 -7.86 5.45 -30.19
C ALA A 456 -7.07 6.26 -29.13
N ALA A 457 -7.77 7.01 -28.28
CA ALA A 457 -7.16 7.77 -27.19
C ALA A 457 -6.54 6.85 -26.12
N TRP A 458 -7.20 5.75 -25.77
CA TRP A 458 -6.69 4.77 -24.82
C TRP A 458 -5.42 4.08 -25.32
N LEU A 459 -5.44 3.55 -26.54
CA LEU A 459 -4.29 2.83 -27.09
C LEU A 459 -3.07 3.73 -27.23
N SER A 460 -3.25 4.97 -27.69
CA SER A 460 -2.15 5.94 -27.76
C SER A 460 -1.64 6.37 -26.37
N PHE A 461 -2.52 6.45 -25.36
CA PHE A 461 -2.11 6.65 -23.97
C PHE A 461 -1.29 5.48 -23.43
N VAL A 462 -1.71 4.24 -23.71
CA VAL A 462 -0.95 3.04 -23.34
C VAL A 462 0.43 3.03 -24.02
N ASP A 463 0.51 3.39 -25.30
CA ASP A 463 1.78 3.51 -26.03
C ASP A 463 2.73 4.50 -25.33
N VAL A 464 2.23 5.67 -24.92
CA VAL A 464 3.02 6.68 -24.18
C VAL A 464 3.45 6.16 -22.80
N ILE A 465 2.60 5.45 -22.06
CA ILE A 465 3.00 4.88 -20.77
C ILE A 465 4.14 3.87 -20.94
N GLN A 466 4.06 3.02 -21.95
CA GLN A 466 5.02 1.92 -22.13
C GLN A 466 6.34 2.39 -22.73
N ASN A 467 6.28 3.31 -23.69
CA ASN A 467 7.42 3.68 -24.53
C ASN A 467 7.96 5.08 -24.26
N PHE A 468 7.30 5.89 -23.43
CA PHE A 468 7.82 7.19 -23.00
C PHE A 468 7.94 7.23 -21.48
N LEU A 469 6.84 7.10 -20.75
CA LEU A 469 6.81 7.15 -19.27
C LEU A 469 7.21 5.84 -18.58
N GLY A 470 7.81 4.91 -19.35
CA GLY A 470 8.37 3.66 -18.87
C GLY A 470 9.80 3.85 -18.33
N ASN A 471 10.62 2.81 -18.44
CA ASN A 471 12.01 2.90 -17.97
C ASN A 471 12.86 3.80 -18.87
N ARG A 472 12.85 3.56 -20.18
CA ARG A 472 13.61 4.33 -21.16
C ARG A 472 12.67 4.92 -22.20
N LYS A 473 12.99 6.13 -22.67
CA LYS A 473 12.30 6.73 -23.81
C LYS A 473 12.59 5.93 -25.07
N ALA A 474 11.56 5.61 -25.85
CA ALA A 474 11.70 5.07 -27.18
C ALA A 474 12.17 6.17 -28.15
N PRO A 475 12.99 5.87 -29.18
CA PRO A 475 13.45 6.87 -30.13
C PRO A 475 12.34 7.65 -30.83
N ASN A 476 11.17 7.03 -31.01
CA ASN A 476 9.99 7.63 -31.65
C ASN A 476 9.00 8.25 -30.64
N TYR A 477 9.41 8.53 -29.39
CA TYR A 477 8.51 8.99 -28.34
C TYR A 477 7.74 10.27 -28.72
N GLU A 478 8.34 11.21 -29.44
CA GLU A 478 7.68 12.46 -29.86
C GLU A 478 6.43 12.19 -30.71
N MET A 479 6.52 11.21 -31.61
CA MET A 479 5.40 10.76 -32.44
C MET A 479 4.31 10.12 -31.57
N LEU A 480 4.68 9.29 -30.59
CA LEU A 480 3.74 8.65 -29.68
C LEU A 480 2.99 9.69 -28.83
N VAL A 481 3.72 10.66 -28.28
CA VAL A 481 3.14 11.77 -27.50
C VAL A 481 2.22 12.61 -28.38
N SER A 482 2.64 12.97 -29.59
CA SER A 482 1.80 13.73 -30.54
C SER A 482 0.50 12.99 -30.88
N LYS A 483 0.57 11.68 -31.14
CA LYS A 483 -0.59 10.82 -31.41
C LYS A 483 -1.55 10.79 -30.21
N MET A 484 -1.02 10.61 -29.00
CA MET A 484 -1.82 10.63 -27.78
C MET A 484 -2.49 11.99 -27.55
N LEU A 485 -1.75 13.10 -27.73
CA LEU A 485 -2.30 14.44 -27.57
C LEU A 485 -3.43 14.73 -28.56
N SER A 486 -3.31 14.27 -29.82
CA SER A 486 -4.41 14.34 -30.79
C SER A 486 -5.62 13.54 -30.31
N GLY A 487 -5.42 12.28 -29.90
CA GLY A 487 -6.50 11.43 -29.39
C GLY A 487 -7.19 12.04 -28.16
N PHE A 488 -6.43 12.65 -27.26
CA PHE A 488 -6.97 13.34 -26.08
C PHE A 488 -7.78 14.58 -26.47
N ARG A 489 -7.29 15.37 -27.42
CA ARG A 489 -8.03 16.52 -27.95
C ARG A 489 -9.37 16.06 -28.57
N ASP A 490 -9.34 15.03 -29.40
CA ASP A 490 -10.52 14.52 -30.13
C ASP A 490 -11.55 13.86 -29.19
N LEU A 491 -11.08 13.26 -28.10
CA LEU A 491 -11.93 12.74 -27.03
C LEU A 491 -12.57 13.84 -26.18
N GLY A 492 -12.04 15.07 -26.22
CA GLY A 492 -12.53 16.19 -25.41
C GLY A 492 -11.84 16.31 -24.04
N CYS A 493 -10.64 15.75 -23.89
CA CYS A 493 -9.83 15.96 -22.68
C CYS A 493 -9.49 17.44 -22.50
N ASN A 494 -9.46 17.89 -21.24
CA ASN A 494 -8.95 19.22 -20.92
C ASN A 494 -7.41 19.19 -20.85
N MET A 495 -6.76 20.27 -21.27
CA MET A 495 -5.32 20.40 -21.10
C MET A 495 -4.98 20.77 -19.65
N SER A 496 -4.67 19.76 -18.85
CA SER A 496 -4.10 19.97 -17.53
C SER A 496 -2.63 20.39 -17.61
N ILE A 497 -2.06 20.93 -16.52
CA ILE A 497 -0.63 21.25 -16.44
C ILE A 497 0.28 20.04 -16.81
N LYS A 498 -0.16 18.82 -16.44
CA LYS A 498 0.56 17.58 -16.74
C LYS A 498 0.54 17.26 -18.24
N VAL A 499 -0.60 17.50 -18.90
CA VAL A 499 -0.73 17.38 -20.37
C VAL A 499 0.08 18.48 -21.07
N HIS A 500 0.08 19.70 -20.53
CA HIS A 500 0.89 20.81 -21.05
C HIS A 500 2.39 20.50 -21.02
N PHE A 501 2.93 19.88 -19.96
CA PHE A 501 4.33 19.46 -19.93
C PHE A 501 4.67 18.48 -21.06
N LEU A 502 3.76 17.54 -21.38
CA LEU A 502 3.91 16.66 -22.54
C LEU A 502 3.76 17.40 -23.87
N TYR A 503 3.02 18.49 -23.95
CA TYR A 503 2.86 19.22 -25.20
C TYR A 503 4.03 20.17 -25.49
N SER A 504 4.49 20.89 -24.46
CA SER A 504 5.41 22.02 -24.61
C SER A 504 6.82 21.79 -24.04
N HIS A 505 7.03 20.78 -23.20
CA HIS A 505 8.26 20.60 -22.41
C HIS A 505 8.77 19.14 -22.40
N GLN A 506 8.60 18.42 -23.52
CA GLN A 506 9.04 17.03 -23.65
C GLN A 506 10.56 16.86 -23.49
N ASP A 507 11.32 17.88 -23.88
CA ASP A 507 12.79 17.94 -23.79
C ASP A 507 13.30 17.92 -22.35
N LYS A 508 12.46 18.33 -21.37
CA LYS A 508 12.83 18.36 -19.95
C LYS A 508 12.65 17.03 -19.23
N PHE A 509 12.06 16.03 -19.87
CA PHE A 509 11.99 14.69 -19.29
C PHE A 509 13.39 14.03 -19.36
N PRO A 510 13.89 13.39 -18.30
CA PRO A 510 15.15 12.65 -18.34
C PRO A 510 15.06 11.41 -19.23
N GLU A 511 16.18 10.97 -19.81
CA GLU A 511 16.24 9.80 -20.71
C GLU A 511 15.78 8.49 -20.05
N ASN A 512 16.05 8.34 -18.76
CA ASN A 512 15.65 7.18 -17.96
C ASN A 512 14.70 7.62 -16.84
N LEU A 513 13.41 7.72 -17.16
CA LEU A 513 12.35 8.10 -16.21
C LEU A 513 12.18 7.05 -15.12
N GLY A 514 12.41 5.76 -15.42
CA GLY A 514 12.38 4.69 -14.43
C GLY A 514 13.41 4.90 -13.32
N ALA A 515 14.62 5.35 -13.66
CA ALA A 515 15.71 5.56 -12.73
C ALA A 515 15.45 6.69 -11.71
N VAL A 516 14.67 7.70 -12.10
CA VAL A 516 14.37 8.87 -11.25
C VAL A 516 12.89 8.96 -10.87
N SER A 517 12.15 7.87 -11.04
CA SER A 517 10.73 7.79 -10.73
C SER A 517 10.45 7.97 -9.23
N ASP A 518 9.33 8.60 -8.94
CA ASP A 518 8.76 8.84 -7.62
C ASP A 518 7.98 7.64 -7.06
N GLU A 519 7.87 6.52 -7.80
CA GLU A 519 7.20 5.29 -7.33
C GLU A 519 7.85 4.65 -6.09
N GLN A 520 9.16 4.84 -5.88
CA GLN A 520 9.83 4.36 -4.67
C GLN A 520 9.48 5.23 -3.46
N GLY A 521 9.36 6.55 -3.65
CA GLY A 521 8.88 7.48 -2.63
C GLY A 521 7.49 7.10 -2.17
N GLU A 522 6.54 6.91 -3.09
CA GLU A 522 5.16 6.53 -2.74
C GLU A 522 5.06 5.20 -1.96
N ARG A 523 5.89 4.20 -2.31
CA ARG A 523 5.99 2.95 -1.55
C ARG A 523 6.51 3.17 -0.13
N PHE A 524 7.49 4.05 0.03
CA PHE A 524 8.01 4.41 1.34
C PHE A 524 6.92 5.00 2.26
N HIS A 525 5.94 5.75 1.73
CA HIS A 525 4.82 6.23 2.55
C HIS A 525 4.02 5.09 3.19
N GLN A 526 3.81 3.99 2.47
CA GLN A 526 3.11 2.80 2.96
C GLN A 526 3.95 2.06 4.02
N ASP A 527 5.24 1.91 3.76
CA ASP A 527 6.17 1.26 4.70
C ASP A 527 6.28 2.04 6.01
N LEU A 528 6.46 3.36 5.92
CA LEU A 528 6.60 4.21 7.09
C LEU A 528 5.29 4.33 7.86
N MET A 529 4.12 4.28 7.20
CA MET A 529 2.82 4.27 7.89
C MET A 529 2.73 3.14 8.92
N THR A 530 3.21 1.94 8.56
CA THR A 530 3.24 0.78 9.47
C THR A 530 4.14 1.05 10.68
N VAL A 531 5.25 1.75 10.49
CA VAL A 531 6.16 2.12 11.58
C VAL A 531 5.56 3.24 12.45
N GLU A 532 4.95 4.26 11.86
CA GLU A 532 4.26 5.34 12.56
C GLU A 532 3.15 4.82 13.49
N GLU A 533 2.42 3.77 13.06
CA GLU A 533 1.39 3.11 13.86
C GLU A 533 1.98 2.32 15.04
N ARG A 534 3.10 1.61 14.83
CA ARG A 534 3.80 0.86 15.89
C ARG A 534 4.32 1.79 17.00
N TYR A 535 4.76 2.99 16.65
CA TYR A 535 5.32 3.94 17.60
C TYR A 535 4.26 4.76 18.36
N GLN A 536 2.96 4.65 18.01
CA GLN A 536 1.83 5.20 18.77
C GLN A 536 1.98 6.66 19.21
N GLY A 537 2.55 7.52 18.36
CA GLY A 537 2.76 8.94 18.68
C GLY A 537 4.15 9.29 19.20
N ARG A 538 5.01 8.32 19.48
CA ARG A 538 6.44 8.55 19.77
C ARG A 538 7.24 8.66 18.46
N TRP A 539 6.99 9.73 17.73
CA TRP A 539 7.61 10.01 16.44
C TRP A 539 8.87 10.85 16.63
N ASP A 540 9.90 10.23 17.22
CA ASP A 540 11.18 10.86 17.53
C ASP A 540 12.33 10.22 16.72
N ARG A 541 13.57 10.60 17.05
CA ARG A 541 14.77 10.02 16.44
C ARG A 541 14.86 8.49 16.56
N HIS A 542 14.25 7.87 17.59
CA HIS A 542 14.26 6.42 17.74
C HIS A 542 13.43 5.75 16.66
N MET A 543 12.29 6.35 16.26
CA MET A 543 11.48 5.80 15.17
C MET A 543 12.26 5.80 13.85
N MET A 544 12.92 6.90 13.52
CA MET A 544 13.71 7.05 12.28
C MET A 544 14.92 6.09 12.26
N ALA A 545 15.65 6.01 13.37
CA ALA A 545 16.77 5.08 13.54
C ALA A 545 16.31 3.62 13.46
N ASP A 546 15.16 3.27 14.06
CA ASP A 546 14.61 1.91 14.01
C ASP A 546 14.12 1.51 12.62
N TYR A 547 13.60 2.47 11.85
CA TYR A 547 13.31 2.24 10.43
C TYR A 547 14.60 1.88 9.66
N CYS A 548 15.66 2.67 9.86
CA CYS A 548 16.96 2.45 9.21
C CYS A 548 17.57 1.09 9.61
N TRP A 549 17.46 0.70 10.88
CA TRP A 549 17.83 -0.66 11.33
C TRP A 549 17.05 -1.73 10.56
N GLY A 550 15.74 -1.51 10.35
CA GLY A 550 14.86 -2.45 9.67
C GLY A 550 15.10 -2.62 8.17
N ILE A 551 15.92 -1.77 7.53
CA ILE A 551 16.31 -1.92 6.11
C ILE A 551 17.75 -2.41 5.93
N LYS A 552 18.59 -2.28 6.96
CA LYS A 552 19.97 -2.76 6.98
C LYS A 552 20.00 -4.30 7.00
N ARG A 553 21.02 -4.90 6.37
CA ARG A 553 21.29 -6.34 6.49
C ARG A 553 22.64 -6.53 7.16
N ASP A 554 22.69 -7.39 8.16
CA ASP A 554 23.96 -7.67 8.84
C ASP A 554 24.73 -8.78 8.10
N CYS A 555 24.03 -9.71 7.44
CA CYS A 555 24.63 -10.77 6.62
C CYS A 555 24.19 -10.67 5.14
N PRO A 556 24.70 -9.69 4.35
CA PRO A 556 24.27 -9.47 2.97
C PRO A 556 24.52 -10.67 2.05
N HIS A 557 25.57 -11.47 2.31
CA HIS A 557 25.94 -12.62 1.48
C HIS A 557 25.22 -13.93 1.84
N LYS A 558 24.39 -13.96 2.91
CA LYS A 558 23.70 -15.20 3.32
C LYS A 558 22.43 -15.42 2.50
N ALA A 559 22.41 -16.55 1.79
CA ALA A 559 21.27 -17.02 1.02
C ALA A 559 20.35 -17.93 1.86
N TYR A 560 19.05 -17.65 1.84
CA TYR A 560 18.03 -18.48 2.47
C TYR A 560 17.14 -19.11 1.40
N LYS A 561 16.66 -20.34 1.65
CA LYS A 561 15.78 -21.08 0.72
C LYS A 561 14.51 -20.30 0.37
N ARG A 562 13.94 -19.58 1.34
CA ARG A 562 12.78 -18.70 1.15
C ARG A 562 13.21 -17.26 1.28
N ARG A 563 12.88 -16.44 0.28
CA ARG A 563 13.18 -15.01 0.26
C ARG A 563 12.10 -14.23 1.00
N SER A 564 12.51 -13.25 1.80
CA SER A 564 11.61 -12.22 2.30
C SER A 564 11.50 -11.10 1.29
N TYR A 565 10.28 -10.61 1.10
CA TYR A 565 9.99 -9.43 0.27
C TYR A 565 9.79 -8.17 1.13
N LYS A 566 10.17 -8.23 2.42
CA LYS A 566 10.15 -7.06 3.29
C LYS A 566 11.25 -6.07 2.88
N ARG A 567 11.07 -4.83 3.34
CA ARG A 567 11.94 -3.69 3.04
C ARG A 567 13.42 -4.01 3.28
N LYS A 568 14.26 -3.56 2.36
CA LYS A 568 15.72 -3.73 2.39
C LYS A 568 16.41 -2.55 1.72
N PHE A 569 17.62 -2.26 2.15
CA PHE A 569 18.46 -1.20 1.59
C PHE A 569 19.31 -1.71 0.43
N CYS A 570 20.19 -2.69 0.65
CA CYS A 570 21.02 -3.22 -0.42
C CYS A 570 20.24 -4.17 -1.36
N PRO A 571 20.60 -4.23 -2.65
CA PRO A 571 20.09 -5.25 -3.57
C PRO A 571 20.50 -6.66 -3.13
N ASP A 572 19.78 -7.69 -3.62
CA ASP A 572 20.25 -9.07 -3.45
C ASP A 572 21.48 -9.26 -4.35
N LEU A 573 22.57 -9.79 -3.77
CA LEU A 573 23.75 -10.22 -4.52
C LEU A 573 23.50 -11.53 -5.26
#